data_AF-A0A1V5XAL1-F1
#
_entry.id   AF-A0A1V5XAL1-F1
#
_cell.length_a   1.000
_cell.length_b   1.000
_cell.length_c   1.000
_cell.angle_alpha   90.00
_cell.angle_beta   90.00
_cell.angle_gamma   90.00
#
_symmetry.space_group_name_H-M   'P 1'
#
loop_
_entity.id
_entity.type
_entity.pdbx_description
1 polymer ?
#
loop_
_entity_poly.entity_id
_entity_poly.type
_entity_poly.pdbx_seq_one_letter_code
_entity_poly.pdbx_strand_id
1 'polypeptide(L)'
;MNYDTMSTMGEKTPPVRPSVPTPFVDHDDTIVMVAPSAMTRVACLDAAIEIGARPVQVTPENTLKVVATVRPLVIVVEESTQLSSSELTDLAVSVGAQLLVVAPDEVGLTLAERVKLAGRASRILRSRSGE
;
A
#
# COMPACT_ATOMS: atom_id res chain seq x y z
N MET A 1 17.71 -29.93 48.16
CA MET A 1 16.82 -29.55 47.04
C MET A 1 16.63 -28.05 47.11
N ASN A 2 17.36 -27.29 46.29
CA ASN A 2 17.13 -25.85 46.09
C ASN A 2 16.85 -25.67 44.61
N TYR A 3 15.58 -25.40 44.29
CA TYR A 3 15.17 -24.91 42.98
C TYR A 3 15.21 -23.40 43.04
N ASP A 4 16.22 -22.78 42.42
CA ASP A 4 16.16 -21.36 42.11
C ASP A 4 17.22 -21.01 41.06
N THR A 5 16.79 -20.84 39.81
CA THR A 5 16.86 -19.55 39.12
C THR A 5 16.27 -19.69 37.71
N MET A 6 15.09 -19.12 37.54
CA MET A 6 14.46 -18.87 36.24
C MET A 6 15.39 -17.99 35.40
N SER A 7 15.88 -18.53 34.29
CA SER A 7 16.52 -17.72 33.24
C SER A 7 15.45 -16.92 32.52
N THR A 8 15.33 -15.65 32.85
CA THR A 8 14.60 -14.65 32.07
C THR A 8 15.33 -14.44 30.75
N MET A 9 14.89 -15.14 29.70
CA MET A 9 15.21 -14.78 28.33
C MET A 9 14.61 -13.40 28.06
N GLY A 10 15.43 -12.36 28.13
CA GLY A 10 15.05 -11.04 27.65
C GLY A 10 14.74 -11.13 26.16
N GLU A 11 13.49 -10.88 25.79
CA GLU A 11 13.09 -10.65 24.40
C GLU A 11 13.95 -9.50 23.85
N LYS A 12 14.91 -9.85 22.98
CA LYS A 12 15.68 -8.85 22.25
C LYS A 12 14.70 -8.15 21.31
N THR A 13 14.43 -6.88 21.58
CA THR A 13 13.72 -6.00 20.65
C THR A 13 14.34 -6.17 19.27
N PRO A 14 13.56 -6.51 18.23
CA PRO A 14 14.11 -6.67 16.89
C PRO A 14 14.86 -5.39 16.48
N PRO A 15 15.96 -5.51 15.73
CA PRO A 15 16.78 -4.36 15.37
C PRO A 15 15.93 -3.32 14.66
N VAL A 16 15.95 -2.09 15.17
CA VAL A 16 15.26 -0.95 14.58
C VAL A 16 15.81 -0.75 13.17
N ARG A 17 14.98 -1.00 12.15
CA ARG A 17 15.37 -0.75 10.78
C ARG A 17 15.54 0.76 10.57
N PRO A 18 16.64 1.21 9.94
CA PRO A 18 16.81 2.62 9.63
C PRO A 18 15.66 3.06 8.72
N SER A 19 15.00 4.15 9.10
CA SER A 19 13.95 4.75 8.30
C SER A 19 14.54 5.23 6.97
N VAL A 20 14.04 4.70 5.86
CA VAL A 20 14.44 5.16 4.53
C VAL A 20 13.75 6.51 4.30
N PRO A 21 14.48 7.61 4.10
CA PRO A 21 13.86 8.89 3.77
C PRO A 21 13.10 8.72 2.45
N THR A 22 11.80 8.99 2.48
CA THR A 22 10.96 8.95 1.30
C THR A 22 11.34 10.14 0.43
N PRO A 23 11.86 9.94 -0.80
CA PRO A 23 12.20 11.07 -1.65
C PRO A 23 10.95 11.91 -1.93
N PHE A 24 11.04 13.20 -1.66
CA PHE A 24 10.01 14.18 -2.02
C PHE A 24 10.08 14.41 -3.53
N VAL A 25 9.23 13.71 -4.27
CA VAL A 25 8.93 14.04 -5.66
C VAL A 25 7.58 14.74 -5.67
N ASP A 26 7.52 15.85 -6.40
CA ASP A 26 6.37 16.72 -6.52
C ASP A 26 5.07 15.94 -6.83
N HIS A 27 3.99 16.45 -6.26
CA HIS A 27 2.75 15.76 -5.88
C HIS A 27 1.87 15.25 -7.04
N ASP A 28 2.35 14.35 -7.89
CA ASP A 28 1.44 13.55 -8.70
C ASP A 28 0.85 12.45 -7.81
N ASP A 29 -0.39 12.65 -7.40
CA ASP A 29 -1.18 11.63 -6.74
C ASP A 29 -1.19 10.36 -7.61
N THR A 30 -0.60 9.28 -7.11
CA THR A 30 -0.50 8.03 -7.86
C THR A 30 -1.38 6.93 -7.26
N ILE A 31 -2.01 6.16 -8.13
CA ILE A 31 -2.65 4.88 -7.79
C ILE A 31 -1.74 3.78 -8.34
N VAL A 32 -1.14 2.99 -7.46
CA VAL A 32 -0.26 1.88 -7.85
C VAL A 32 -1.05 0.59 -7.84
N MET A 33 -1.02 -0.13 -8.95
CA MET A 33 -1.70 -1.41 -9.15
C MET A 33 -0.67 -2.54 -9.20
N VAL A 34 -0.74 -3.48 -8.27
CA VAL A 34 0.17 -4.62 -8.20
C VAL A 34 -0.46 -5.81 -8.90
N ALA A 35 0.20 -6.29 -9.95
CA ALA A 35 -0.25 -7.42 -10.78
C ALA A 35 -1.73 -7.34 -11.22
N PRO A 36 -2.22 -6.21 -11.76
CA PRO A 36 -3.64 -6.05 -12.00
C PRO A 36 -4.14 -6.87 -13.20
N SER A 37 -5.31 -7.49 -13.05
CA SER A 37 -6.12 -8.00 -14.15
C SER A 37 -6.60 -6.88 -15.08
N ALA A 38 -7.18 -7.27 -16.21
CA ALA A 38 -7.82 -6.32 -17.11
C ALA A 38 -8.93 -5.50 -16.42
N MET A 39 -9.72 -6.13 -15.54
CA MET A 39 -10.83 -5.48 -14.84
C MET A 39 -10.32 -4.46 -13.81
N THR A 40 -9.31 -4.83 -13.03
CA THR A 40 -8.66 -3.91 -12.07
C THR A 40 -8.04 -2.72 -12.78
N ARG A 41 -7.41 -2.92 -13.94
CA ARG A 41 -6.88 -1.80 -14.74
C ARG A 41 -7.96 -0.82 -15.17
N VAL A 42 -9.10 -1.31 -15.66
CA VAL A 42 -10.23 -0.46 -16.08
C VAL A 42 -10.80 0.31 -14.88
N ALA A 43 -11.04 -0.37 -13.76
CA ALA A 43 -11.58 0.25 -12.55
C ALA A 43 -10.66 1.33 -11.99
N CYS A 44 -9.36 1.05 -11.92
CA CYS A 44 -8.36 2.00 -11.45
C CYS A 44 -8.17 3.17 -12.43
N LEU A 45 -8.29 2.94 -13.74
CA LEU A 45 -8.21 4.01 -14.74
C LEU A 45 -9.41 4.97 -14.61
N ASP A 46 -10.63 4.43 -14.47
CA ASP A 46 -11.83 5.24 -14.23
C ASP A 46 -11.69 6.09 -12.96
N ALA A 47 -11.24 5.46 -11.87
CA ALA A 47 -10.97 6.15 -10.62
C ALA A 47 -9.88 7.24 -10.77
N ALA A 48 -8.78 6.92 -11.46
CA ALA A 48 -7.66 7.80 -11.68
C ALA A 48 -8.05 9.06 -12.46
N ILE A 49 -8.84 8.92 -13.53
CA ILE A 49 -9.34 10.05 -14.32
C ILE A 49 -10.20 10.97 -13.45
N GLU A 50 -11.13 10.40 -12.68
CA GLU A 50 -12.05 11.19 -11.87
C GLU A 50 -11.35 11.95 -10.76
N ILE A 51 -10.40 11.31 -10.06
CA ILE A 51 -9.68 11.96 -8.97
C ILE A 51 -8.49 12.78 -9.48
N GLY A 52 -8.13 12.73 -10.77
CA GLY A 52 -6.93 13.38 -11.29
C GLY A 52 -5.65 12.78 -10.71
N ALA A 53 -5.59 11.45 -10.62
CA ALA A 53 -4.41 10.70 -10.21
C ALA A 53 -3.78 9.99 -11.41
N ARG A 54 -2.49 9.66 -11.30
CA ARG A 54 -1.79 8.86 -12.30
C ARG A 54 -1.84 7.37 -11.94
N PRO A 55 -2.39 6.50 -12.81
CA PRO A 55 -2.33 5.07 -12.60
C PRO A 55 -0.94 4.53 -12.95
N VAL A 56 -0.38 3.68 -12.10
CA VAL A 56 0.93 3.05 -12.29
C VAL A 56 0.77 1.55 -12.11
N GLN A 57 1.13 0.77 -13.12
CA GLN A 57 1.12 -0.69 -13.05
C GLN A 57 2.50 -1.20 -12.64
N VAL A 58 2.53 -2.13 -11.70
CA VAL A 58 3.76 -2.77 -11.21
C VAL A 58 3.60 -4.29 -11.13
N THR A 59 4.72 -4.99 -11.22
CA THR A 59 4.81 -6.40 -10.85
C THR A 59 5.20 -6.50 -9.38
N PRO A 60 4.92 -7.62 -8.69
CA PRO A 60 5.33 -7.78 -7.29
C PRO A 60 6.84 -7.54 -7.09
N GLU A 61 7.66 -8.02 -8.02
CA GLU A 61 9.13 -7.90 -7.98
C GLU A 61 9.65 -6.46 -8.10
N ASN A 62 8.98 -5.60 -8.88
CA ASN A 62 9.41 -4.22 -9.09
C ASN A 62 8.64 -3.20 -8.22
N THR A 63 7.63 -3.65 -7.47
CA THR A 63 6.77 -2.79 -6.66
C THR A 63 7.59 -1.88 -5.75
N LEU A 64 8.51 -2.46 -4.95
CA LEU A 64 9.37 -1.71 -4.03
C LEU A 64 10.25 -0.65 -4.72
N LYS A 65 10.70 -0.91 -5.95
CA LYS A 65 11.53 0.05 -6.69
C LYS A 65 10.71 1.23 -7.21
N VAL A 66 9.49 0.94 -7.70
CA VAL A 66 8.61 1.97 -8.27
C VAL A 66 8.03 2.84 -7.17
N VAL A 67 7.52 2.25 -6.09
CA VAL A 67 6.98 3.01 -4.95
C VAL A 67 8.06 3.73 -4.11
N ALA A 68 9.33 3.36 -4.24
CA ALA A 68 10.40 4.15 -3.65
C ALA A 68 10.58 5.48 -4.39
N THR A 69 10.15 5.57 -5.66
CA THR A 69 10.24 6.80 -6.48
C THR A 69 8.91 7.54 -6.58
N VAL A 70 7.77 6.85 -6.36
CA VAL A 70 6.43 7.44 -6.31
C VAL A 70 5.82 7.19 -4.95
N ARG A 71 5.29 8.22 -4.27
CA ARG A 71 4.59 8.02 -2.98
C ARG A 71 3.10 7.78 -3.23
N PRO A 72 2.63 6.53 -3.31
CA PRO A 72 1.27 6.24 -3.73
C PRO A 72 0.23 6.76 -2.74
N LEU A 73 -0.87 7.30 -3.26
CA LEU A 73 -2.06 7.52 -2.45
C LEU A 73 -2.73 6.21 -2.09
N VAL A 74 -2.84 5.33 -3.08
CA VAL A 74 -3.56 4.06 -2.98
C VAL A 74 -2.74 2.98 -3.67
N ILE A 75 -2.63 1.84 -2.99
CA ILE A 75 -2.20 0.60 -3.63
C ILE A 75 -3.42 -0.30 -3.84
N VAL A 76 -3.54 -0.85 -5.03
CA VAL A 76 -4.58 -1.82 -5.39
C VAL A 76 -3.91 -3.14 -5.68
N VAL A 77 -4.27 -4.18 -4.92
CA VAL A 77 -3.74 -5.54 -5.06
C VAL A 77 -4.89 -6.52 -5.18
N GLU A 78 -4.80 -7.48 -6.08
CA GLU A 78 -5.85 -8.51 -6.25
C GLU A 78 -5.75 -9.59 -5.17
N GLU A 79 -6.89 -10.12 -4.74
CA GLU A 79 -6.97 -11.22 -3.77
C GLU A 79 -6.28 -12.49 -4.29
N SER A 80 -6.29 -12.71 -5.60
CA SER A 80 -5.62 -13.84 -6.27
C SER A 80 -4.09 -13.85 -6.14
N THR A 81 -3.47 -12.78 -5.61
CA THR A 81 -2.01 -12.73 -5.36
C THR A 81 -1.51 -13.68 -4.28
N GLN A 82 -2.40 -14.40 -3.57
CA GLN A 82 -2.09 -15.35 -2.48
C GLN A 82 -1.34 -14.73 -1.29
N LEU A 83 -1.27 -13.40 -1.22
CA LEU A 83 -0.67 -12.68 -0.11
C LEU A 83 -1.65 -12.63 1.06
N SER A 84 -1.17 -12.90 2.26
CA SER A 84 -1.94 -12.71 3.49
C SER A 84 -2.22 -11.23 3.75
N SER A 85 -3.28 -10.95 4.53
CA SER A 85 -3.61 -9.58 4.93
C SER A 85 -2.46 -8.87 5.66
N SER A 86 -1.65 -9.62 6.42
CA SER A 86 -0.44 -9.09 7.06
C SER A 86 0.62 -8.69 6.03
N GLU A 87 0.90 -9.54 5.04
CA GLU A 87 1.87 -9.24 3.99
C GLU A 87 1.44 -8.05 3.12
N LEU A 88 0.13 -7.92 2.86
CA LEU A 88 -0.42 -6.78 2.14
C LEU A 88 -0.31 -5.47 2.95
N THR A 89 -0.52 -5.55 4.26
CA THR A 89 -0.36 -4.40 5.16
C THR A 89 1.11 -4.00 5.25
N ASP A 90 2.00 -4.97 5.43
CA ASP A 90 3.44 -4.74 5.46
C ASP A 90 3.94 -4.15 4.15
N LEU A 91 3.42 -4.63 3.01
CA LEU A 91 3.67 -4.03 1.71
C LEU A 91 3.22 -2.57 1.71
N ALA A 92 1.96 -2.27 2.02
CA ALA A 92 1.42 -0.90 2.00
C ALA A 92 2.18 0.07 2.94
N VAL A 93 2.61 -0.39 4.11
CA VAL A 93 3.41 0.40 5.05
C VAL A 93 4.83 0.62 4.51
N SER A 94 5.49 -0.43 4.03
CA SER A 94 6.89 -0.37 3.56
C SER A 94 7.08 0.59 2.38
N VAL A 95 6.03 0.81 1.62
CA VAL A 95 6.00 1.64 0.41
C VAL A 95 5.39 3.02 0.64
N GLY A 96 4.99 3.33 1.89
CA GLY A 96 4.44 4.64 2.27
C GLY A 96 3.07 4.96 1.68
N ALA A 97 2.30 3.94 1.29
CA ALA A 97 0.93 4.11 0.82
C ALA A 97 0.04 4.66 1.93
N GLN A 98 -0.86 5.60 1.60
CA GLN A 98 -1.86 6.06 2.56
C GLN A 98 -2.95 5.02 2.79
N LEU A 99 -3.38 4.34 1.72
CA LEU A 99 -4.41 3.31 1.80
C LEU A 99 -4.09 2.12 0.88
N LEU A 100 -4.59 0.96 1.28
CA LEU A 100 -4.57 -0.29 0.52
C LEU A 100 -6.01 -0.66 0.16
N VAL A 101 -6.25 -1.00 -1.10
CA VAL A 101 -7.48 -1.59 -1.59
C VAL A 101 -7.18 -3.01 -2.04
N VAL A 102 -7.84 -3.97 -1.41
CA VAL A 102 -7.80 -5.36 -1.85
C VAL A 102 -8.96 -5.57 -2.82
N ALA A 103 -8.61 -5.92 -4.06
CA ALA A 103 -9.52 -6.08 -5.18
C ALA A 103 -9.98 -7.56 -5.28
N PRO A 104 -11.28 -7.85 -5.09
CA PRO A 104 -11.81 -9.18 -5.36
C PRO A 104 -11.82 -9.45 -6.86
N ASP A 105 -11.66 -10.71 -7.25
CA ASP A 105 -11.45 -11.13 -8.64
C ASP A 105 -12.61 -10.77 -9.60
N GLU A 106 -13.83 -10.52 -9.10
CA GLU A 106 -15.04 -10.44 -9.95
C GLU A 106 -15.79 -9.10 -10.00
N VAL A 107 -15.29 -7.99 -9.43
CA VAL A 107 -16.16 -6.80 -9.23
C VAL A 107 -15.60 -5.49 -9.79
N GLY A 108 -15.75 -5.28 -11.10
CA GLY A 108 -15.22 -4.09 -11.82
C GLY A 108 -15.78 -2.73 -11.33
N LEU A 109 -17.10 -2.52 -11.37
CA LEU A 109 -17.69 -1.22 -11.05
C LEU A 109 -17.61 -0.85 -9.57
N THR A 110 -17.81 -1.81 -8.66
CA THR A 110 -17.68 -1.56 -7.22
C THR A 110 -16.22 -1.38 -6.80
N LEU A 111 -15.26 -1.92 -7.55
CA LEU A 111 -13.85 -1.67 -7.31
C LEU A 111 -13.49 -0.23 -7.64
N ALA A 112 -13.99 0.32 -8.76
CA ALA A 112 -13.74 1.71 -9.13
C ALA A 112 -14.19 2.69 -8.05
N GLU A 113 -15.41 2.51 -7.51
CA GLU A 113 -15.94 3.31 -6.41
C GLU A 113 -15.09 3.20 -5.13
N ARG A 114 -14.65 1.98 -4.78
CA ARG A 114 -13.76 1.77 -3.63
C ARG A 114 -12.42 2.47 -3.79
N VAL A 115 -11.82 2.39 -4.98
CA VAL A 115 -10.56 3.08 -5.29
C VAL A 115 -10.75 4.60 -5.26
N LYS A 116 -11.88 5.13 -5.76
CA LYS A 116 -12.22 6.56 -5.66
C LYS A 116 -12.33 7.02 -4.21
N LEU A 117 -13.08 6.29 -3.38
CA LEU A 117 -13.24 6.58 -1.97
C LEU A 117 -11.90 6.55 -1.23
N ALA A 118 -11.08 5.53 -1.51
CA ALA A 118 -9.72 5.45 -0.98
C ALA A 118 -8.87 6.64 -1.42
N GLY A 119 -8.86 6.99 -2.70
CA GLY A 119 -8.08 8.14 -3.20
C GLY A 119 -8.46 9.45 -2.52
N ARG A 120 -9.77 9.72 -2.37
CA ARG A 120 -10.27 10.91 -1.67
C ARG A 120 -9.91 10.90 -0.19
N ALA A 121 -10.05 9.77 0.50
CA ALA A 121 -9.67 9.63 1.89
C ALA A 121 -8.15 9.81 2.10
N SER A 122 -7.32 9.22 1.24
CA SER A 122 -5.86 9.37 1.26
C SER A 122 -5.42 10.83 1.14
N ARG A 123 -6.10 11.64 0.31
CA ARG A 123 -5.84 13.09 0.21
C ARG A 123 -6.13 13.83 1.52
N ILE A 124 -7.25 13.55 2.16
CA ILE A 124 -7.64 14.16 3.44
C ILE A 124 -6.62 13.79 4.54
N LEU A 125 -6.18 12.53 4.56
CA LEU A 125 -5.14 12.08 5.50
C LEU A 125 -3.82 12.81 5.25
N ARG A 126 -3.40 12.92 3.97
CA ARG A 126 -2.17 13.60 3.59
C ARG A 126 -2.20 15.10 3.92
N SER A 127 -3.33 15.79 3.73
CA SER A 127 -3.46 17.21 4.08
C SER A 127 -3.41 17.46 5.58
N ARG A 128 -3.88 16.52 6.41
CA ARG A 128 -3.82 16.60 7.88
C ARG A 128 -2.46 16.27 8.48
N SER A 129 -1.62 15.50 7.77
CA SER A 129 -0.26 15.16 8.22
C SER A 129 0.79 16.22 7.87
N GLY A 130 0.40 17.28 7.16
CA GLY A 130 1.25 18.43 6.83
C GLY A 130 1.07 19.65 7.74
N GLU A 131 0.16 19.57 8.71
CA GLU A 131 0.01 20.51 9.84
C GLU A 131 0.83 20.00 11.05
#